data_AF-A0A1A8CI95-F1
#
_entry.id   AF-A0A1A8CI95-F1
#
_cell.length_a   1.000
_cell.length_b   1.000
_cell.length_c   1.000
_cell.angle_alpha   90.00
_cell.angle_beta   90.00
_cell.angle_gamma   90.00
#
_symmetry.space_group_name_H-M   'P 1'
#
loop_
_entity.id
_entity.type
_entity.pdbx_description
1 polymer ?
#
loop_
_entity_poly.entity_id
_entity_poly.type
_entity_poly.pdbx_seq_one_letter_code
_entity_poly.pdbx_strand_id
1 'polypeptide(L)'
;YEALLQQLQTSETSSGDSFYIRVNLSIPAGASGTMAVSCNDVLHVTNTLPAGADDLWHASRVHPQVLSSSEQAARVQRSEILEECEQGENGFYTLRSVDKIMKKGIHCVLPLGMDCVRRLHRFNIFPIIIFIGQSARSARKLRSKLQRHNQSEEQLLACSRSEEPMLDKLPCLYHNMSPDS
;
A
#
# COMPACT_ATOMS: atom_id res chain seq x y z
N TYR A 1 31.09 9.54 -0.78
CA TYR A 1 31.20 10.25 0.50
C TYR A 1 31.05 11.75 0.30
N GLU A 2 31.89 12.38 -0.53
CA GLU A 2 31.75 13.79 -0.97
C GLU A 2 30.32 14.18 -1.43
N ALA A 3 29.69 13.36 -2.28
CA ALA A 3 28.32 13.63 -2.75
C ALA A 3 27.26 13.64 -1.62
N LEU A 4 27.44 12.81 -0.59
CA LEU A 4 26.53 12.75 0.56
C LEU A 4 26.71 13.98 1.47
N LEU A 5 27.95 14.44 1.64
CA LEU A 5 28.26 15.66 2.39
C LEU A 5 27.66 16.90 1.73
N GLN A 6 27.67 16.97 0.40
CA GLN A 6 27.08 18.08 -0.34
C GLN A 6 25.54 18.12 -0.22
N GLN A 7 24.88 16.96 -0.18
CA GLN A 7 23.43 16.85 0.04
C GLN A 7 22.99 17.23 1.48
N LEU A 8 23.84 16.93 2.48
CA LEU A 8 23.62 17.32 3.86
C LEU A 8 23.80 18.84 4.07
N GLN A 9 24.73 19.46 3.33
CA GLN A 9 25.00 20.90 3.39
C GLN A 9 23.95 21.77 2.67
N THR A 10 23.27 21.24 1.65
CA THR A 10 22.19 21.95 0.94
C THR A 10 20.86 21.94 1.68
N SER A 11 20.77 21.32 2.86
CA SER A 11 19.50 21.03 3.58
C SER A 11 18.48 20.26 2.72
N GLU A 12 18.91 19.60 1.64
CA GLU A 12 18.03 18.78 0.80
C GLU A 12 17.75 17.41 1.41
N THR A 13 18.47 17.02 2.46
CA THR A 13 18.20 15.82 3.23
C THR A 13 17.30 16.14 4.43
N SER A 14 16.01 15.87 4.28
CA SER A 14 15.08 15.74 5.40
C SER A 14 15.52 14.57 6.30
N SER A 15 15.92 14.84 7.54
CA SER A 15 16.08 13.89 8.66
C SER A 15 16.95 12.63 8.52
N GLY A 16 17.38 12.20 7.34
CA GLY A 16 17.95 10.85 7.13
C GLY A 16 16.93 9.71 7.18
N ASP A 17 15.75 9.93 7.75
CA ASP A 17 14.65 8.96 7.81
C ASP A 17 13.85 8.95 6.50
N SER A 18 13.67 7.76 5.93
CA SER A 18 12.73 7.56 4.81
C SER A 18 12.26 6.12 4.78
N PHE A 19 11.16 5.85 5.47
CA PHE A 19 10.55 4.52 5.50
C PHE A 19 9.03 4.61 5.47
N TYR A 20 8.39 3.48 5.18
CA TYR A 20 6.93 3.40 5.09
C TYR A 20 6.39 2.58 6.26
N ILE A 21 5.31 3.06 6.88
CA ILE A 21 4.57 2.32 7.91
C ILE A 21 3.13 2.13 7.46
N ARG A 22 2.52 0.99 7.85
CA ARG A 22 1.09 0.77 7.70
C ARG A 22 0.40 0.99 9.04
N VAL A 23 -0.61 1.83 9.05
CA VAL A 23 -1.42 2.16 10.22
C VAL A 23 -2.30 0.97 10.57
N ASN A 24 -2.21 0.48 11.81
CA ASN A 24 -3.00 -0.66 12.29
C ASN A 24 -4.22 -0.25 13.13
N LEU A 25 -4.38 1.05 13.40
CA LEU A 25 -5.44 1.61 14.22
C LEU A 25 -5.83 2.96 13.64
N SER A 26 -7.13 3.19 13.43
CA SER A 26 -7.60 4.52 13.07
C SER A 26 -7.41 5.47 14.27
N ILE A 27 -6.71 6.57 14.06
CA ILE A 27 -6.43 7.59 15.07
C ILE A 27 -6.97 8.92 14.52
N PRO A 28 -7.93 9.56 15.20
CA PRO A 28 -8.43 10.86 14.77
C PRO A 28 -7.32 11.92 14.85
N ALA A 29 -7.49 13.03 14.12
CA ALA A 29 -6.57 14.15 14.23
C ALA A 29 -6.55 14.67 15.68
N GLY A 30 -5.35 14.84 16.23
CA GLY A 30 -5.12 15.49 17.52
C GLY A 30 -4.98 17.02 17.40
N ALA A 31 -4.43 17.64 18.44
CA ALA A 31 -4.14 19.08 18.46
C ALA A 31 -3.00 19.47 17.49
N SER A 32 -2.95 20.75 17.09
CA SER A 32 -1.83 21.33 16.31
C SER A 32 -1.41 20.56 15.04
N GLY A 33 -2.34 20.36 14.11
CA GLY A 33 -1.99 19.95 12.74
C GLY A 33 -1.56 18.49 12.58
N THR A 34 -1.73 17.64 13.60
CA THR A 34 -1.57 16.19 13.46
C THR A 34 -2.63 15.60 12.52
N MET A 35 -2.19 14.76 11.57
CA MET A 35 -3.06 14.13 10.57
C MET A 35 -3.93 13.02 11.17
N ALA A 36 -5.22 13.00 10.84
CA ALA A 36 -6.08 11.85 11.09
C ALA A 36 -5.65 10.68 10.18
N VAL A 37 -5.54 9.48 10.74
CA VAL A 37 -5.16 8.28 10.00
C VAL A 37 -6.21 7.20 10.18
N SER A 38 -6.46 6.45 9.11
CA SER A 38 -7.35 5.30 9.10
C SER A 38 -6.52 4.02 9.15
N CYS A 39 -7.09 2.94 9.70
CA CYS A 39 -6.48 1.63 9.58
C CYS A 39 -6.23 1.29 8.09
N ASN A 40 -5.07 0.70 7.83
CA ASN A 40 -4.48 0.38 6.53
C ASN A 40 -3.92 1.57 5.74
N ASP A 41 -4.00 2.81 6.25
CA ASP A 41 -3.24 3.93 5.67
C ASP A 41 -1.76 3.57 5.65
N VAL A 42 -1.09 3.89 4.54
CA VAL A 42 0.37 3.81 4.45
C VAL A 42 0.92 5.22 4.60
N LEU A 43 1.88 5.40 5.50
CA LEU A 43 2.53 6.69 5.74
C LEU A 43 3.98 6.61 5.33
N HIS A 44 4.47 7.62 4.60
CA HIS A 44 5.89 7.85 4.39
C HIS A 44 6.41 8.69 5.56
N VAL A 45 7.17 8.08 6.45
CA VAL A 45 7.84 8.76 7.56
C VAL A 45 9.13 9.37 7.04
N THR A 46 9.27 10.68 7.23
CA THR A 46 10.42 11.47 6.76
C THR A 46 11.22 12.10 7.90
N ASN A 47 10.70 12.07 9.14
CA ASN A 47 11.42 12.49 10.33
C ASN A 47 10.79 11.85 11.58
N THR A 48 11.56 11.07 12.34
CA THR A 48 11.13 10.46 13.60
C THR A 48 11.45 11.28 14.85
N LEU A 49 12.23 12.36 14.71
CA LEU A 49 12.62 13.28 15.78
C LEU A 49 12.69 14.75 15.28
N PRO A 50 11.54 15.37 14.96
CA PRO A 50 11.48 16.76 14.54
C PRO A 50 11.90 17.70 15.69
N ALA A 51 12.67 18.73 15.34
CA ALA A 51 13.23 19.65 16.33
C ALA A 51 12.13 20.36 17.13
N GLY A 52 12.18 20.23 18.46
CA GLY A 52 11.24 20.87 19.39
C GLY A 52 9.91 20.13 19.55
N ALA A 53 9.79 18.90 19.08
CA ALA A 53 8.61 18.06 19.26
C ALA A 53 8.98 16.59 19.48
N ASP A 54 9.33 16.25 20.72
CA ASP A 54 9.89 14.93 21.09
C ASP A 54 8.89 13.76 20.92
N ASP A 55 7.58 14.04 20.81
CA ASP A 55 6.51 13.05 20.68
C ASP A 55 5.80 13.05 19.31
N LEU A 56 6.35 13.74 18.30
CA LEU A 56 5.75 13.83 16.97
C LEU A 56 6.66 13.24 15.90
N TRP A 57 6.07 12.59 14.90
CA TRP A 57 6.78 12.21 13.67
C TRP A 57 6.27 13.06 12.51
N HIS A 58 7.15 13.47 11.61
CA HIS A 58 6.72 13.98 10.31
C HIS A 58 6.50 12.81 9.37
N ALA A 59 5.26 12.70 8.90
CA ALA A 59 4.89 11.71 7.92
C ALA A 59 3.87 12.28 6.94
N SER A 60 3.89 11.78 5.71
CA SER A 60 2.89 12.07 4.69
C SER A 60 2.11 10.81 4.37
N ARG A 61 0.78 10.90 4.28
CA ARG A 61 -0.02 9.76 3.83
C ARG A 61 0.27 9.47 2.37
N VAL A 62 0.56 8.21 2.08
CA VAL A 62 0.74 7.71 0.72
C VAL A 62 -0.65 7.57 0.11
N HIS A 63 -1.09 8.65 -0.53
CA HIS A 63 -2.39 8.68 -1.17
C HIS A 63 -2.35 8.02 -2.56
N PRO A 64 -3.46 7.38 -2.97
CA PRO A 64 -3.77 7.17 -4.38
C PRO A 64 -3.70 8.51 -5.13
N GLN A 65 -3.37 8.46 -6.42
CA GLN A 65 -3.31 9.68 -7.21
C GLN A 65 -4.71 10.23 -7.43
N VAL A 66 -5.00 11.44 -6.95
CA VAL A 66 -6.24 12.14 -7.30
C VAL A 66 -6.13 12.59 -8.76
N LEU A 67 -7.14 12.24 -9.57
CA LEU A 67 -7.20 12.58 -10.99
C LEU A 67 -8.42 13.44 -11.29
N SER A 68 -8.25 14.45 -12.14
CA SER A 68 -9.39 15.13 -12.77
C SER A 68 -10.13 14.18 -13.72
N SER A 69 -11.38 14.48 -14.05
CA SER A 69 -12.20 13.63 -14.94
C SER A 69 -11.57 13.43 -16.33
N SER A 70 -10.89 14.45 -16.87
CA SER A 70 -10.19 14.33 -18.16
C SER A 70 -8.96 13.42 -18.06
N GLU A 71 -8.19 13.52 -16.97
CA GLU A 71 -7.04 12.63 -16.72
C GLU A 71 -7.48 11.19 -16.48
N GLN A 72 -8.57 10.98 -15.73
CA GLN A 72 -9.16 9.67 -15.52
C GLN A 72 -9.57 9.06 -16.86
N ALA A 73 -10.35 9.78 -17.68
CA ALA A 73 -10.80 9.28 -18.98
C ALA A 73 -9.62 8.91 -19.91
N ALA A 74 -8.61 9.78 -19.99
CA ALA A 74 -7.41 9.52 -20.80
C ALA A 74 -6.65 8.28 -20.31
N ARG A 75 -6.53 8.08 -19.00
CA ARG A 75 -5.83 6.93 -18.42
C ARG A 75 -6.62 5.63 -18.50
N VAL A 76 -7.95 5.68 -18.40
CA VAL A 76 -8.82 4.52 -18.64
C VAL A 76 -8.63 4.01 -20.07
N GLN A 77 -8.64 4.90 -21.07
CA GLN A 77 -8.38 4.53 -22.47
C GLN A 77 -7.02 3.84 -22.67
N ARG A 78 -6.02 4.24 -21.88
CA ARG A 78 -4.67 3.69 -21.94
C ARG A 78 -4.47 2.45 -21.06
N SER A 79 -5.49 2.02 -20.33
CA SER A 79 -5.40 0.91 -19.35
C SER A 79 -4.39 1.19 -18.23
N GLU A 80 -4.25 2.46 -17.82
CA GLU A 80 -3.27 2.91 -16.82
C GLU A 80 -3.80 3.03 -15.39
N ILE A 81 -5.12 2.91 -15.20
CA ILE A 81 -5.73 2.80 -13.88
C ILE A 81 -5.62 1.34 -13.44
N LEU A 82 -5.12 1.08 -12.24
CA LEU A 82 -5.02 -0.24 -11.62
C LEU A 82 -6.22 -0.51 -10.72
N GLU A 83 -6.56 0.44 -9.86
CA GLU A 83 -7.69 0.32 -8.94
C GLU A 83 -8.15 1.70 -8.48
N GLU A 84 -9.43 1.82 -8.19
CA GLU A 84 -10.04 3.01 -7.60
C GLU A 84 -10.12 2.82 -6.08
N CYS A 85 -9.77 3.85 -5.32
CA CYS A 85 -9.80 3.80 -3.87
C CYS A 85 -11.23 3.89 -3.35
N GLU A 86 -11.64 2.96 -2.49
CA GLU A 86 -12.98 2.92 -1.93
C GLU A 86 -13.29 4.06 -0.93
N GLN A 87 -12.28 4.81 -0.47
CA GLN A 87 -12.40 5.75 0.66
C GLN A 87 -12.80 7.19 0.28
N GLY A 88 -13.58 7.40 -0.78
CA GLY A 88 -14.40 8.61 -0.95
C GLY A 88 -13.70 9.87 -1.50
N GLU A 89 -12.43 9.78 -1.89
CA GLU A 89 -11.79 10.76 -2.77
C GLU A 89 -11.48 10.06 -4.08
N ASN A 90 -11.57 10.79 -5.21
CA ASN A 90 -11.38 10.32 -6.60
C ASN A 90 -9.93 9.85 -6.86
N GLY A 91 -9.49 8.88 -6.07
CA GLY A 91 -8.12 8.47 -5.87
C GLY A 91 -7.89 7.15 -6.59
N PHE A 92 -6.86 7.13 -7.41
CA PHE A 92 -6.55 5.99 -8.27
C PHE A 92 -5.15 5.48 -8.01
N TYR A 93 -5.01 4.17 -7.85
CA TYR A 93 -3.73 3.52 -8.04
C TYR A 93 -3.48 3.43 -9.54
N THR A 94 -2.37 3.99 -10.00
CA THR A 94 -2.06 4.08 -11.44
C THR A 94 -0.71 3.48 -11.75
N LEU A 95 -0.56 2.96 -12.97
CA LEU A 95 0.72 2.45 -13.46
C LEU A 95 1.84 3.49 -13.35
N ARG A 96 1.53 4.75 -13.63
CA ARG A 96 2.50 5.85 -13.52
C ARG A 96 3.00 6.03 -12.09
N SER A 97 2.12 5.89 -11.10
CA SER A 97 2.50 5.96 -9.69
C SER A 97 3.42 4.79 -9.32
N VAL A 98 3.14 3.59 -9.81
CA VAL A 98 3.98 2.40 -9.59
C VAL A 98 5.35 2.56 -10.25
N ASP A 99 5.40 2.93 -11.54
CA ASP A 99 6.64 3.16 -12.29
C ASP A 99 7.54 4.20 -11.62
N LYS A 100 6.96 5.29 -11.10
CA LYS A 100 7.71 6.33 -10.37
C LYS A 100 8.42 5.78 -9.14
N ILE A 101 7.80 4.85 -8.41
CA ILE A 101 8.40 4.24 -7.21
C ILE A 101 9.43 3.17 -7.61
N MET A 102 9.12 2.33 -8.62
CA MET A 102 10.05 1.33 -9.16
C MET A 102 11.36 1.95 -9.65
N LYS A 103 11.30 3.10 -10.33
CA LYS A 103 12.49 3.84 -10.80
C LYS A 103 13.41 4.33 -9.68
N LYS A 104 12.92 4.36 -8.43
CA LYS A 104 13.73 4.66 -7.25
C LYS A 104 14.37 3.40 -6.64
N GLY A 105 14.15 2.22 -7.22
CA GLY A 105 14.61 0.95 -6.68
C GLY A 105 13.80 0.46 -5.47
N ILE A 106 12.56 0.93 -5.30
CA ILE A 106 11.69 0.61 -4.16
C ILE A 106 10.57 -0.33 -4.62
N HIS A 107 10.28 -1.36 -3.82
CA HIS A 107 9.13 -2.25 -4.03
C HIS A 107 7.84 -1.60 -3.53
N CYS A 108 6.81 -1.57 -4.37
CA CYS A 108 5.49 -1.09 -3.99
C CYS A 108 4.72 -2.17 -3.23
N VAL A 109 4.19 -1.84 -2.06
CA VAL A 109 3.16 -2.66 -1.37
C VAL A 109 1.83 -1.94 -1.52
N LEU A 110 0.98 -2.42 -2.43
CA LEU A 110 -0.26 -1.74 -2.83
C LEU A 110 -1.49 -2.57 -2.42
N PRO A 111 -2.58 -1.92 -1.98
CA PRO A 111 -3.84 -2.61 -1.73
C PRO A 111 -4.57 -2.78 -3.07
N LEU A 112 -4.12 -3.73 -3.89
CA LEU A 112 -4.72 -4.03 -5.19
C LEU A 112 -5.28 -5.44 -5.21
N GLY A 113 -6.42 -5.61 -5.85
CA GLY A 113 -6.99 -6.90 -6.20
C GLY A 113 -6.31 -7.58 -7.38
N MET A 114 -6.65 -8.84 -7.61
CA MET A 114 -6.03 -9.70 -8.64
C MET A 114 -6.28 -9.22 -10.07
N ASP A 115 -7.35 -8.45 -10.30
CA ASP A 115 -7.73 -7.94 -11.63
C ASP A 115 -6.74 -6.91 -12.21
N CYS A 116 -5.84 -6.37 -11.39
CA CYS A 116 -4.81 -5.44 -11.85
C CYS A 116 -3.59 -6.16 -12.46
N VAL A 117 -3.38 -7.45 -12.19
CA VAL A 117 -2.14 -8.17 -12.57
C VAL A 117 -1.93 -8.20 -14.08
N ARG A 118 -2.97 -8.48 -14.86
CA ARG A 118 -2.87 -8.45 -16.33
C ARG A 118 -2.52 -7.07 -16.88
N ARG A 119 -3.01 -6.00 -16.24
CA ARG A 119 -2.68 -4.62 -16.60
C ARG A 119 -1.22 -4.33 -16.29
N LEU A 120 -0.69 -4.77 -15.14
CA LEU A 120 0.73 -4.66 -14.81
C LEU A 120 1.60 -5.39 -15.85
N HIS A 121 1.25 -6.61 -16.22
CA HIS A 121 2.00 -7.41 -17.19
C HIS A 121 2.06 -6.77 -18.58
N ARG A 122 0.98 -6.12 -19.02
CA ARG A 122 0.96 -5.38 -20.31
C ARG A 122 2.01 -4.28 -20.38
N PHE A 123 2.45 -3.78 -19.23
CA PHE A 123 3.48 -2.76 -19.11
C PHE A 123 4.83 -3.32 -18.64
N ASN A 124 5.04 -4.64 -18.77
CA ASN A 124 6.25 -5.34 -18.35
C ASN A 124 6.57 -5.18 -16.86
N ILE A 125 5.53 -5.01 -16.03
CA ILE A 125 5.64 -5.03 -14.57
C ILE A 125 5.13 -6.39 -14.10
N PHE A 126 6.00 -7.17 -13.48
CA PHE A 126 5.68 -8.51 -13.00
C PHE A 126 5.63 -8.48 -11.46
N PRO A 127 4.44 -8.33 -10.85
CA PRO A 127 4.32 -8.22 -9.41
C PRO A 127 4.73 -9.52 -8.72
N ILE A 128 5.33 -9.41 -7.54
CA ILE A 128 5.47 -10.53 -6.62
C ILE A 128 4.14 -10.68 -5.89
N ILE A 129 3.50 -11.84 -6.02
CA ILE A 129 2.20 -12.13 -5.41
C ILE A 129 2.42 -13.11 -4.27
N ILE A 130 2.07 -12.70 -3.06
CA ILE A 130 2.13 -13.55 -1.85
C ILE A 130 0.70 -13.77 -1.39
N PHE A 131 0.16 -14.94 -1.71
CA PHE A 131 -1.15 -15.33 -1.23
C PHE A 131 -1.03 -16.03 0.12
N ILE A 132 -1.77 -15.56 1.13
CA ILE A 132 -1.83 -16.16 2.45
C ILE A 132 -3.21 -16.78 2.63
N GLY A 133 -3.32 -18.06 2.30
CA GLY A 133 -4.56 -18.81 2.43
C GLY A 133 -5.08 -18.84 3.86
N GLN A 134 -6.40 -18.69 4.03
CA GLN A 134 -7.05 -18.68 5.33
C GLN A 134 -7.73 -20.02 5.63
N SER A 135 -7.44 -20.57 6.81
CA SER A 135 -8.13 -21.73 7.35
C SER A 135 -9.04 -21.30 8.50
N ALA A 136 -10.01 -22.13 8.86
CA ALA A 136 -10.83 -21.88 10.06
C ALA A 136 -9.95 -21.70 11.32
N ARG A 137 -8.80 -22.38 11.38
CA ARG A 137 -7.86 -22.24 12.50
C ARG A 137 -7.16 -20.87 12.51
N SER A 138 -6.73 -20.37 11.35
CA SER A 138 -6.10 -19.03 11.27
C SER A 138 -7.12 -17.91 11.47
N ALA A 139 -8.33 -18.04 10.93
CA ALA A 139 -9.42 -17.09 11.15
C ALA A 139 -9.75 -16.91 12.63
N ARG A 140 -9.86 -18.02 13.39
CA ARG A 140 -10.06 -17.99 14.85
C ARG A 140 -8.95 -17.25 15.59
N LYS A 141 -7.69 -17.42 15.17
CA LYS A 141 -6.54 -16.68 15.73
C LYS A 141 -6.61 -15.18 15.44
N LEU A 142 -7.29 -14.78 14.36
CA LEU A 142 -7.45 -13.38 13.96
C LEU A 142 -8.76 -12.75 14.44
N ARG A 143 -9.67 -13.52 15.05
CA ARG A 143 -11.02 -13.09 15.46
C ARG A 143 -11.06 -11.73 16.16
N SER A 144 -10.23 -11.52 17.18
CA SER A 144 -10.19 -10.26 17.92
C SER A 144 -9.72 -9.08 17.08
N LYS A 145 -8.89 -9.31 16.05
CA LYS A 145 -8.50 -8.26 15.10
C LYS A 145 -9.62 -7.96 14.11
N LEU A 146 -10.27 -9.00 13.57
CA LEU A 146 -11.39 -8.86 12.62
C LEU A 146 -12.56 -8.09 13.23
N GLN A 147 -12.92 -8.39 14.48
CA GLN A 147 -14.00 -7.70 15.19
C GLN A 147 -13.74 -6.19 15.35
N ARG A 148 -12.48 -5.77 15.55
CA ARG A 148 -12.12 -4.33 15.60
C ARG A 148 -12.34 -3.61 14.27
N HIS A 149 -12.40 -4.33 13.17
CA HIS A 149 -12.65 -3.80 11.82
C HIS A 149 -14.05 -4.12 11.29
N ASN A 150 -14.97 -4.54 12.16
CA ASN A 150 -16.33 -4.97 11.77
C ASN A 150 -16.33 -6.08 10.71
N GLN A 151 -15.32 -6.95 10.73
CA GLN A 151 -15.23 -8.13 9.86
C GLN A 151 -15.46 -9.42 10.67
N SER A 152 -16.06 -10.42 10.02
CA SER A 152 -16.27 -11.76 10.58
C SER A 152 -15.25 -12.78 10.06
N GLU A 153 -15.09 -13.89 10.79
CA GLU A 153 -14.25 -15.01 10.36
C GLU A 153 -14.75 -15.61 9.04
N GLU A 154 -16.07 -15.69 8.88
CA GLU A 154 -16.75 -16.18 7.67
C GLU A 154 -16.46 -15.28 6.48
N GLN A 155 -16.48 -13.95 6.66
CA GLN A 155 -16.16 -12.99 5.60
C GLN A 155 -14.69 -13.14 5.15
N LEU A 156 -13.75 -13.29 6.10
CA LEU A 156 -12.34 -13.52 5.78
C LEU A 156 -12.15 -14.83 5.00
N LEU A 157 -12.78 -15.92 5.45
CA LEU A 157 -12.70 -17.22 4.79
C LEU A 157 -13.35 -17.20 3.41
N ALA A 158 -14.50 -16.53 3.26
CA ALA A 158 -15.17 -16.38 1.98
C ALA A 158 -14.30 -15.61 0.97
N CYS A 159 -13.70 -14.49 1.40
CA CYS A 159 -12.77 -13.70 0.59
C CYS A 159 -11.55 -14.54 0.15
N SER A 160 -10.91 -15.25 1.07
CA SER A 160 -9.80 -16.15 0.74
C SER A 160 -10.21 -17.22 -0.29
N ARG A 161 -11.38 -17.84 -0.13
CA ARG A 161 -11.87 -18.88 -1.05
C ARG A 161 -12.25 -18.34 -2.43
N SER A 162 -12.69 -17.09 -2.52
CA SER A 162 -13.04 -16.47 -3.81
C SER A 162 -11.80 -16.08 -4.62
N GLU A 163 -10.72 -15.66 -3.97
CA GLU A 163 -9.50 -15.19 -4.65
C GLU A 163 -8.56 -16.33 -5.05
N GLU A 164 -8.50 -17.41 -4.27
CA GLU A 164 -7.58 -18.52 -4.48
C GLU A 164 -7.64 -19.11 -5.91
N PRO A 165 -8.83 -19.40 -6.50
CA PRO A 165 -8.92 -19.91 -7.87
C PRO A 165 -8.50 -18.91 -8.96
N MET A 166 -8.37 -17.63 -8.62
CA MET A 166 -7.88 -16.61 -9.55
C MET A 166 -6.37 -16.72 -9.75
N LEU A 167 -5.63 -17.26 -8.78
CA LEU A 167 -4.19 -17.45 -8.84
C LEU A 167 -3.80 -18.38 -9.99
N ASP A 168 -4.55 -19.46 -10.19
CA ASP A 168 -4.32 -20.44 -11.27
C ASP A 168 -4.43 -19.83 -12.68
N LYS A 169 -5.14 -18.70 -12.81
CA LYS A 169 -5.36 -18.00 -14.08
C LYS A 169 -4.29 -16.95 -14.38
N LEU A 170 -3.36 -16.74 -13.46
CA LEU A 170 -2.30 -15.76 -13.63
C LEU A 170 -1.18 -16.35 -14.49
N PRO A 171 -0.64 -15.57 -15.43
CA PRO A 171 0.50 -16.00 -16.23
C PRO A 171 1.80 -15.80 -15.44
N CYS A 172 1.97 -16.52 -14.33
CA CYS A 172 3.16 -16.46 -13.48
C CYS A 172 3.59 -17.85 -13.01
N LEU A 173 4.89 -17.98 -12.70
CA LEU A 173 5.39 -19.13 -11.95
C LEU A 173 4.92 -19.01 -10.50
N TYR A 174 4.53 -20.13 -9.90
CA TYR A 174 4.15 -20.17 -8.49
C TYR A 174 4.74 -21.40 -7.80
N HIS A 175 4.88 -21.28 -6.48
CA HIS A 175 5.28 -22.37 -5.61
C HIS A 175 4.49 -22.28 -4.31
N ASN A 176 4.02 -23.42 -3.81
CA ASN A 176 3.26 -23.49 -2.57
C ASN A 176 4.18 -23.96 -1.44
N MET A 177 4.26 -23.18 -0.37
CA MET A 177 4.98 -23.57 0.84
C MET A 177 3.98 -24.08 1.88
N SER A 178 4.24 -25.27 2.44
CA SER A 178 3.42 -25.74 3.56
C SER A 178 3.76 -24.95 4.83
N PRO A 179 2.81 -24.75 5.76
CA PRO A 179 3.07 -24.01 7.00
C PRO A 179 4.19 -24.61 7.87
N ASP A 180 4.50 -25.90 7.67
CA ASP A 180 5.44 -26.67 8.47
C ASP A 180 6.74 -27.00 7.70
N SER A 181 6.98 -26.32 6.57
CA SER A 181 8.19 -26.47 5.74
C SER A 181 9.39 -25.68 6.25
#